data_AF-A0A6N6MVP9-F1
#
_entry.id   AF-A0A6N6MVP9-F1
#
_cell.length_a   1.000
_cell.length_b   1.000
_cell.length_c   1.000
_cell.angle_alpha   90.00
_cell.angle_beta   90.00
_cell.angle_gamma   90.00
#
_symmetry.space_group_name_H-M   'P 1'
#
loop_
_entity.id
_entity.type
_entity.pdbx_description
1 polymer ?
#
loop_
_entity_poly.entity_id
_entity_poly.type
_entity_poly.pdbx_seq_one_letter_code
_entity_poly.pdbx_strand_id
1 'polypeptide(L)'
;MRDDDVQPQVVLPEPVRDHLGQQLRTVYTVEGGKPQFLGDAETPPEEFEPQIKRLETRLKTHEEGTVAVENALDRILDAFGVQAEDGKDAAR
;
A
#
# COMPACT_ATOMS: atom_id res chain seq x y z
N MET A 1 32.68 11.07 -23.41
CA MET A 1 32.83 10.40 -22.11
C MET A 1 32.32 11.40 -21.09
N ARG A 2 31.21 11.09 -20.40
CA ARG A 2 30.71 11.94 -19.30
C ARG A 2 31.36 11.36 -18.05
N ASP A 3 32.15 12.18 -17.38
CA ASP A 3 32.77 11.85 -16.11
C ASP A 3 31.66 11.76 -15.06
N ASP A 4 31.24 10.53 -14.73
CA ASP A 4 30.51 10.25 -13.50
C ASP A 4 31.49 10.45 -12.35
N ASP A 5 31.64 11.71 -11.92
CA ASP A 5 32.33 12.06 -10.69
C ASP A 5 31.54 11.44 -9.53
N VAL A 6 31.96 10.24 -9.10
CA VAL A 6 31.53 9.62 -7.84
C VAL A 6 31.98 10.55 -6.73
N GLN A 7 31.11 11.49 -6.36
CA GLN A 7 31.31 12.36 -5.20
C GLN A 7 31.61 11.45 -4.00
N PRO A 8 32.73 11.67 -3.28
CA PRO A 8 33.00 10.91 -2.07
C PRO A 8 31.82 11.14 -1.14
N GLN A 9 31.15 10.06 -0.73
CA GLN A 9 30.07 10.14 0.24
C GLN A 9 30.70 10.57 1.58
N VAL A 10 30.79 11.88 1.79
CA VAL A 10 31.20 12.48 3.05
C VAL A 10 30.06 12.21 4.03
N VAL A 11 30.12 11.05 4.68
CA VAL A 11 29.19 10.70 5.75
C VAL A 11 29.49 11.63 6.91
N LEU A 12 28.61 12.60 7.14
CA LEU A 12 28.70 13.49 8.29
C LEU A 12 28.78 12.68 9.59
N PRO A 13 29.56 13.11 10.58
CA PRO A 13 29.58 12.49 11.89
C PRO A 13 28.16 12.36 12.46
N GLU A 14 27.87 11.24 13.11
CA GLU A 14 26.52 10.90 13.60
C GLU A 14 25.84 12.02 14.42
N PRO A 15 26.51 12.70 15.37
CA PRO A 15 25.89 13.81 16.09
C PRO A 15 25.48 14.99 15.19
N VAL A 16 26.29 15.27 14.17
CA VAL A 16 26.04 16.36 13.20
C VAL A 16 24.89 15.97 12.28
N ARG A 17 24.84 14.71 11.84
CA ARG A 17 23.75 14.18 11.01
C ARG A 17 22.43 14.18 11.76
N ASP A 18 22.41 13.80 13.02
CA ASP A 18 21.19 13.74 13.82
C ASP A 18 20.68 15.14 14.15
N HIS A 19 21.58 16.06 14.48
CA HIS A 19 21.25 17.46 14.71
C HIS A 19 20.70 18.14 13.45
N LEU A 20 21.37 17.97 12.31
CA LEU A 20 20.88 18.48 11.03
C LEU A 20 19.58 17.79 10.63
N GLY A 21 19.44 16.49 10.85
CA GLY A 21 18.20 15.75 10.59
C GLY A 21 17.03 16.28 11.43
N GLN A 22 17.27 16.62 12.69
CA GLN A 22 16.27 17.25 13.55
C GLN A 22 15.89 18.64 13.03
N GLN A 23 16.87 19.48 12.69
CA GLN A 23 16.63 20.82 12.14
C GLN A 23 15.88 20.76 10.80
N LEU A 24 16.28 19.86 9.89
CA LEU A 24 15.64 19.68 8.59
C LEU A 24 14.21 19.18 8.75
N ARG A 25 13.94 18.22 9.64
CA ARG A 25 12.55 17.83 9.94
C ARG A 25 11.76 19.01 10.48
N THR A 26 12.29 19.80 11.42
CA THR A 26 11.57 20.97 11.93
C THR A 26 11.28 22.02 10.86
N VAL A 27 12.22 22.28 9.93
CA VAL A 27 12.06 23.27 8.86
C VAL A 27 11.12 22.77 7.75
N TYR A 28 11.30 21.53 7.29
CA TYR A 28 10.52 20.97 6.18
C TYR A 28 9.13 20.47 6.60
N THR A 29 8.84 20.29 7.89
CA THR A 29 7.51 19.87 8.38
C THR A 29 6.56 21.05 8.61
N VAL A 30 7.05 22.31 8.57
CA VAL A 30 6.25 23.47 9.02
C VAL A 30 5.70 24.36 7.89
N GLU A 31 6.21 24.28 6.65
CA GLU A 31 5.68 25.10 5.53
C GLU A 31 5.35 24.34 4.23
N GLY A 32 5.59 23.03 4.16
CA GLY A 32 5.16 22.23 3.02
C GLY A 32 3.84 21.55 3.31
N GLY A 33 2.75 21.97 2.66
CA GLY A 33 1.56 21.11 2.52
C GLY A 33 1.93 19.70 2.02
N LYS A 34 0.97 18.77 2.09
CA LYS A 34 1.06 17.35 1.64
C LYS A 34 2.23 17.16 0.65
N PRO A 35 3.31 16.44 1.01
CA PRO A 35 4.52 16.35 0.20
C PRO A 35 4.15 16.07 -1.25
N GLN A 36 4.78 16.68 -2.25
CA GLN A 36 4.27 16.67 -3.63
C GLN A 36 4.10 15.24 -4.23
N PHE A 37 4.83 14.25 -3.71
CA PHE A 37 4.67 12.82 -4.02
C PHE A 37 3.52 12.13 -3.26
N LEU A 38 3.07 12.73 -2.16
CA LEU A 38 1.85 12.42 -1.44
C LEU A 38 0.69 13.33 -1.87
N GLY A 39 0.91 14.35 -2.72
CA GLY A 39 -0.09 15.30 -3.22
C GLY A 39 -1.33 14.60 -3.75
N ASP A 40 -2.46 15.31 -3.83
CA ASP A 40 -3.68 14.83 -4.49
C ASP A 40 -3.46 14.64 -6.00
N ALA A 41 -2.56 13.74 -6.37
CA ALA A 41 -2.61 13.15 -7.68
C ALA A 41 -3.78 12.17 -7.63
N GLU A 42 -4.91 12.57 -8.24
CA GLU A 42 -6.00 11.63 -8.57
C GLU A 42 -5.46 10.41 -9.35
N THR A 43 -4.24 10.53 -9.90
CA THR A 43 -3.54 9.53 -10.69
C THR A 43 -2.16 9.21 -10.11
N PRO A 44 -1.85 7.93 -9.89
CA PRO A 44 -0.50 7.49 -9.49
C PRO A 44 0.57 7.89 -10.52
N PRO A 45 1.86 8.03 -10.12
CA PRO A 45 2.93 8.29 -11.08
C PRO A 45 3.02 7.18 -12.14
N GLU A 46 3.25 7.57 -13.41
CA GLU A 46 3.32 6.62 -14.55
C GLU A 46 4.38 5.53 -14.37
N GLU A 47 5.45 5.81 -13.62
CA GLU A 47 6.49 4.84 -13.30
C GLU A 47 5.96 3.61 -12.53
N PHE A 48 4.84 3.80 -11.81
CA PHE A 48 4.18 2.75 -11.02
C PHE A 48 2.98 2.09 -11.73
N GLU A 49 2.60 2.55 -12.92
CA GLU A 49 1.51 1.96 -13.72
C GLU A 49 1.56 0.43 -13.84
N PRO A 50 2.70 -0.21 -14.17
CA PRO A 50 2.71 -1.67 -14.30
C PRO A 50 2.54 -2.39 -12.97
N GLN A 51 3.02 -1.82 -11.86
CA GLN A 51 2.84 -2.38 -10.51
C GLN A 51 1.39 -2.22 -10.05
N ILE A 52 0.75 -1.10 -10.37
CA ILE A 52 -0.64 -0.82 -10.02
C ILE A 52 -1.60 -1.72 -10.79
N LYS A 53 -1.40 -1.89 -12.09
CA LYS A 53 -2.17 -2.87 -12.89
C LYS A 53 -2.07 -4.31 -12.37
N ARG A 54 -0.89 -4.72 -11.88
CA ARG A 54 -0.71 -6.04 -11.26
C ARG A 54 -1.49 -6.15 -9.95
N LEU A 55 -1.52 -5.09 -9.14
CA LEU A 55 -2.27 -5.04 -7.89
C LEU A 55 -3.78 -5.10 -8.14
N GLU A 56 -4.29 -4.29 -9.05
CA GLU A 56 -5.71 -4.29 -9.44
C GLU A 56 -6.15 -5.67 -9.95
N THR A 57 -5.34 -6.30 -10.81
CA THR A 57 -5.62 -7.65 -11.32
C THR A 57 -5.70 -8.66 -10.19
N ARG A 58 -4.74 -8.65 -9.26
CA ARG A 58 -4.73 -9.56 -8.11
C ARG A 58 -5.90 -9.33 -7.18
N LEU A 59 -6.28 -8.07 -6.95
CA LEU A 59 -7.42 -7.72 -6.12
C LEU A 59 -8.71 -8.25 -6.73
N LYS A 60 -8.92 -7.98 -8.02
CA LYS A 60 -10.09 -8.46 -8.76
C LYS A 60 -10.19 -9.99 -8.78
N THR A 61 -9.08 -10.69 -9.04
CA THR A 61 -9.06 -12.16 -8.97
C THR A 61 -9.32 -12.67 -7.55
N HIS A 62 -8.88 -11.95 -6.51
CA HIS A 62 -9.15 -12.32 -5.14
C HIS A 62 -10.63 -12.16 -4.76
N GLU A 63 -11.27 -11.06 -5.17
CA GLU A 63 -12.70 -10.82 -4.98
C GLU A 63 -13.55 -11.85 -5.74
N GLU A 64 -13.29 -12.03 -7.04
CA GLU A 64 -13.97 -13.03 -7.87
C GLU A 64 -13.74 -14.46 -7.34
N GLY A 65 -12.52 -14.76 -6.87
CA GLY A 65 -12.17 -16.04 -6.27
C GLY A 65 -12.91 -16.29 -4.96
N THR A 66 -13.06 -15.26 -4.13
CA THR A 66 -13.79 -15.36 -2.85
C THR A 66 -15.27 -15.67 -3.11
N VAL A 67 -15.90 -14.94 -4.03
CA VAL A 67 -17.29 -15.19 -4.44
C VAL A 67 -17.46 -16.57 -5.06
N ALA A 68 -16.51 -17.03 -5.89
CA ALA A 68 -16.57 -18.36 -6.48
C ALA A 68 -16.50 -19.47 -5.42
N VAL A 69 -15.67 -19.30 -4.38
CA VAL A 69 -15.57 -20.24 -3.26
C VAL A 69 -16.84 -20.23 -2.42
N GLU A 70 -17.40 -19.06 -2.10
CA GLU A 70 -18.67 -18.92 -1.37
C GLU A 70 -19.79 -19.68 -2.09
N ASN A 71 -19.98 -19.41 -3.39
CA ASN A 71 -20.96 -20.12 -4.21
C ASN A 71 -20.73 -21.64 -4.28
N ALA A 72 -19.46 -22.08 -4.26
CA ALA A 72 -19.14 -23.51 -4.24
C ALA A 72 -19.50 -24.13 -2.89
N LEU A 73 -19.24 -23.43 -1.79
CA LEU A 73 -19.61 -23.87 -0.44
C LEU A 73 -21.13 -23.93 -0.27
N ASP A 74 -21.88 -22.95 -0.75
CA ASP A 74 -23.36 -22.97 -0.70
C ASP A 74 -23.93 -24.18 -1.43
N ARG A 75 -23.44 -24.47 -2.64
CA ARG A 75 -23.84 -25.68 -3.40
C ARG A 75 -23.51 -26.97 -2.68
N ILE A 76 -22.39 -27.00 -1.96
CA ILE A 76 -21.98 -28.15 -1.15
C ILE A 76 -22.93 -28.29 0.04
N LEU A 77 -23.21 -27.21 0.77
CA LEU A 77 -24.12 -27.22 1.91
C LEU A 77 -25.54 -27.64 1.51
N ASP A 78 -26.04 -27.12 0.39
CA ASP A 78 -27.32 -27.52 -0.21
C ASP A 78 -27.35 -29.01 -0.56
N ALA A 79 -26.27 -29.54 -1.17
CA ALA A 79 -26.16 -30.96 -1.50
C ALA A 79 -26.14 -31.86 -0.26
N PHE A 80 -25.63 -31.36 0.86
CA PHE A 80 -25.64 -32.05 2.15
C PHE A 80 -26.89 -31.76 3.00
N GLY A 81 -27.82 -30.93 2.52
CA GLY A 81 -29.05 -30.57 3.23
C GLY A 81 -28.81 -29.80 4.53
N VAL A 82 -27.67 -29.13 4.65
CA VAL A 82 -27.28 -28.33 5.82
C VAL A 82 -27.74 -26.90 5.59
N GLN A 83 -28.67 -26.40 6.40
CA GLN A 83 -29.05 -24.99 6.41
C GLN A 83 -27.95 -24.21 7.15
N ALA A 84 -27.36 -23.20 6.50
CA ALA A 84 -26.48 -22.26 7.19
C ALA A 84 -27.34 -21.43 8.17
N GLU A 85 -27.11 -21.60 9.47
CA GLU A 85 -27.74 -20.77 10.49
C GLU A 85 -27.18 -19.34 10.36
N ASP A 86 -27.98 -18.43 9.81
CA ASP A 86 -27.65 -17.00 9.72
C ASP A 86 -27.37 -16.45 11.13
N GLY A 87 -26.09 -16.24 11.42
CA GLY A 87 -25.50 -15.41 12.48
C GLY A 87 -26.43 -14.83 13.55
N LYS A 88 -26.99 -15.68 14.42
CA LYS A 88 -27.64 -15.24 15.66
C LYS A 88 -26.82 -15.62 16.87
N ASP A 89 -25.61 -15.06 16.96
CA ASP A 89 -24.85 -14.91 18.22
C ASP A 89 -23.97 -13.64 18.19
N ALA A 90 -24.53 -12.56 17.65
CA ALA A 90 -24.20 -11.21 18.09
C ALA A 90 -25.36 -10.74 18.98
N ALA A 91 -25.10 -10.66 20.29
CA ALA A 91 -25.99 -10.22 21.37
C ALA A 91 -26.95 -11.27 21.98
N ARG A 92 -26.43 -12.08 22.91
CA ARG A 92 -26.91 -12.06 24.30
C ARG A 92 -25.92 -12.64 25.30
#